data_AF-A0AAN7D6E2-F1
#
_entry.id   AF-A0AAN7D6E2-F1
#
_cell.length_a   1.000
_cell.length_b   1.000
_cell.length_c   1.000
_cell.angle_alpha   90.00
_cell.angle_beta   90.00
_cell.angle_gamma   90.00
#
_symmetry.space_group_name_H-M   'P 1'
#
loop_
_entity.id
_entity.type
_entity.pdbx_description
1 polymer ?
#
loop_
_entity_poly.entity_id
_entity_poly.type
_entity_poly.pdbx_seq_one_letter_code
_entity_poly.pdbx_strand_id
1 'polypeptide(L)'
;MNTQLQHDLIAKYTEFKNTATKIGLEEALVQYKTVGQQDWKFEVLCELYFIQFTVKTEPIDRANKNIRSVTRLLNNEAFLKENGMLVVDIIELFDEIEGDQGNLLSWKYLLEGFIHLSTRSEIIKGLAKNNEITYKEFIDHLLHCVHRLDSRYSIQLSEMIYKAIEEYPEYAFVLRFKLAEMRILPDLITRLTVVYCRDTVEFLNGIFYTNSTWFLAQSVNSGQYFVKMKNRIMASIESNVQSEQMNTVAVSFALRALIGIVAYFGIKLKEDEVAVCIKLLGKTRSERLVKLLLCLILLSADQFLRKQNDLSKVLSQLLQSEISEMPLLILVYFQTDAIQQVEDMIRSVLSMQVPIPKLGLFEMQKLFRSLKPAAATAVV
;
A
#
# COMPACT_ATOMS: atom_id res chain seq x y z
N MET A 1 23.75 -30.42 7.77
CA MET A 1 23.63 -31.04 9.10
C MET A 1 24.32 -32.41 9.09
N ASN A 2 24.83 -32.96 10.21
CA ASN A 2 25.36 -34.33 10.23
C ASN A 2 24.19 -35.31 10.00
N THR A 3 24.30 -36.19 9.01
CA THR A 3 23.21 -37.05 8.52
C THR A 3 22.61 -37.93 9.63
N GLN A 4 23.45 -38.42 10.56
CA GLN A 4 22.98 -39.22 11.70
C GLN A 4 22.12 -38.41 12.68
N LEU A 5 22.55 -37.18 13.01
CA LEU A 5 21.80 -36.29 13.90
C LEU A 5 20.46 -35.87 13.30
N GLN A 6 20.38 -35.75 11.97
CA GLN A 6 19.12 -35.47 11.27
C GLN A 6 18.16 -36.64 11.35
N HIS A 7 18.64 -37.88 11.14
CA HIS A 7 17.81 -39.08 11.30
C HIS A 7 17.26 -39.24 12.71
N ASP A 8 18.09 -39.03 13.73
CA ASP A 8 17.66 -39.12 15.14
C ASP A 8 16.59 -38.06 15.46
N LEU A 9 16.74 -36.85 14.91
CA LEU A 9 15.78 -35.76 15.07
C LEU A 9 14.43 -36.08 14.39
N ILE A 10 14.45 -36.60 13.16
CA ILE A 10 13.24 -37.01 12.42
C ILE A 10 12.51 -38.12 13.18
N ALA A 11 13.23 -39.13 13.65
CA ALA A 11 12.65 -40.25 14.39
C ALA A 11 11.97 -39.76 15.67
N LYS A 12 12.65 -38.91 16.44
CA LYS A 12 12.13 -38.32 17.68
C LYS A 12 10.88 -37.47 17.43
N TYR A 13 10.88 -36.65 16.38
CA TYR A 13 9.71 -35.86 15.98
C TYR A 13 8.52 -36.75 15.57
N THR A 14 8.79 -37.80 14.79
CA THR A 14 7.74 -38.74 14.36
C THR A 14 7.12 -39.48 15.54
N GLU A 15 7.94 -39.87 16.53
CA GLU A 15 7.47 -40.47 17.78
C GLU A 15 6.60 -39.51 18.59
N PHE A 16 7.03 -38.25 18.73
CA PHE A 16 6.25 -37.19 19.37
C PHE A 16 4.90 -36.99 18.70
N LYS A 17 4.87 -36.87 17.36
CA LYS A 17 3.63 -36.70 16.60
C LYS A 17 2.67 -37.87 16.79
N ASN A 18 3.18 -39.10 16.72
CA ASN A 18 2.40 -40.31 16.97
C ASN A 18 1.90 -40.40 18.41
N THR A 19 2.61 -39.82 19.36
CA THR A 19 2.16 -39.72 20.75
C THR A 19 1.08 -38.67 20.90
N ALA A 20 1.27 -37.48 20.31
CA ALA A 20 0.29 -36.39 20.31
C ALA A 20 -1.07 -36.80 19.73
N THR A 21 -1.09 -37.65 18.69
CA THR A 21 -2.34 -38.19 18.14
C THR A 21 -3.02 -39.22 19.04
N LYS A 22 -2.26 -39.91 19.91
CA LYS A 22 -2.78 -40.94 20.82
C LYS A 22 -3.27 -40.37 22.15
N ILE A 23 -2.52 -39.46 22.76
CA ILE A 23 -2.78 -39.00 24.13
C ILE A 23 -3.22 -37.53 24.21
N GLY A 24 -3.23 -36.81 23.08
CA GLY A 24 -3.47 -35.37 23.05
C GLY A 24 -2.18 -34.57 22.92
N LEU A 25 -2.26 -33.40 22.27
CA LEU A 25 -1.11 -32.54 22.01
C LEU A 25 -0.55 -31.92 23.30
N GLU A 26 -1.41 -31.51 24.23
CA GLU A 26 -0.99 -30.91 25.49
C GLU A 26 -0.22 -31.91 26.36
N GLU A 27 -0.74 -33.13 26.48
CA GLU A 27 -0.14 -34.22 27.23
C GLU A 27 1.20 -34.66 26.61
N ALA A 28 1.27 -34.77 25.29
CA ALA A 28 2.51 -35.08 24.58
C ALA A 28 3.56 -33.98 24.79
N LEU A 29 3.18 -32.70 24.73
CA LEU A 29 4.11 -31.59 24.99
C LEU A 29 4.66 -31.64 26.43
N VAL A 30 3.85 -32.00 27.43
CA VAL A 30 4.31 -32.17 28.82
C VAL A 30 5.28 -33.34 28.95
N GLN A 31 4.95 -34.49 28.34
CA GLN A 31 5.80 -35.69 28.38
C GLN A 31 7.17 -35.43 27.76
N TYR A 32 7.22 -34.82 26.57
CA TYR A 32 8.49 -34.60 25.87
C TYR A 32 9.28 -33.39 26.40
N LYS A 33 8.67 -32.47 27.15
CA LYS A 33 9.37 -31.40 27.88
C LYS A 33 10.10 -31.88 29.14
N THR A 34 9.63 -32.96 29.76
CA THR A 34 10.13 -33.43 31.08
C THR A 34 11.19 -34.52 31.00
N VAL A 35 11.30 -35.24 29.87
CA VAL A 35 12.03 -36.52 29.79
C VAL A 35 13.38 -36.46 29.05
N GLY A 36 13.83 -35.32 28.49
CA GLY A 36 15.03 -35.28 27.64
C GLY A 36 16.00 -34.11 27.85
N GLN A 37 17.23 -34.26 27.34
CA GLN A 37 18.13 -33.12 27.07
C GLN A 37 17.43 -32.12 26.15
N GLN A 38 17.50 -30.83 26.48
CA GLN A 38 16.92 -29.73 25.71
C GLN A 38 17.70 -29.57 24.39
N ASP A 39 17.30 -30.33 23.36
CA ASP A 39 17.67 -30.04 21.99
C ASP A 39 16.68 -29.02 21.42
N TRP A 40 17.15 -27.79 21.26
CA TRP A 40 16.34 -26.69 20.75
C TRP A 40 15.77 -26.98 19.35
N LYS A 41 16.44 -27.81 18.53
CA LYS A 41 15.95 -28.14 17.18
C LYS A 41 14.67 -28.96 17.26
N PHE A 42 14.64 -29.92 18.18
CA PHE A 42 13.46 -30.71 18.47
C PHE A 42 12.35 -29.84 19.07
N GLU A 43 12.70 -28.91 19.98
CA GLU A 43 11.72 -27.96 20.51
C GLU A 43 11.09 -27.09 19.42
N VAL A 44 11.88 -26.62 18.44
CA VAL A 44 11.35 -25.89 17.28
C VAL A 44 10.39 -26.76 16.47
N LEU A 45 10.72 -28.03 16.18
CA LEU A 45 9.79 -28.95 15.48
C LEU A 45 8.46 -29.12 16.24
N CYS A 46 8.51 -29.25 17.57
CA CYS A 46 7.32 -29.31 18.42
C CYS A 46 6.51 -28.01 18.36
N GLU A 47 7.16 -26.84 18.36
CA GLU A 47 6.51 -25.54 18.22
C GLU A 47 5.83 -25.39 16.84
N LEU A 48 6.49 -25.82 15.75
CA LEU A 48 5.92 -25.81 14.40
C LEU A 48 4.69 -26.71 14.29
N TYR A 49 4.74 -27.92 14.85
CA TYR A 49 3.59 -28.81 14.92
C TYR A 49 2.44 -28.22 15.74
N PHE A 50 2.76 -27.62 16.89
CA PHE A 50 1.78 -26.95 17.75
C PHE A 50 1.09 -25.81 17.02
N ILE A 51 1.85 -24.94 16.34
CA ILE A 51 1.32 -23.83 15.54
C ILE A 51 0.37 -24.38 14.47
N GLN A 52 0.82 -25.36 13.69
CA GLN A 52 0.02 -25.94 12.61
C GLN A 52 -1.27 -26.55 13.14
N PHE A 53 -1.20 -27.32 14.22
CA PHE A 53 -2.37 -27.93 14.85
C PHE A 53 -3.36 -26.89 15.38
N THR A 54 -2.84 -25.86 16.06
CA THR A 54 -3.66 -24.79 16.64
C THR A 54 -4.43 -24.04 15.56
N VAL A 55 -3.78 -23.64 14.46
CA VAL A 55 -4.45 -22.95 13.34
C VAL A 55 -5.48 -23.84 12.66
N LYS A 56 -5.22 -25.16 12.56
CA LYS A 56 -6.17 -26.12 11.98
C LYS A 56 -7.44 -26.32 12.82
N THR A 57 -7.34 -26.19 14.14
CA THR A 57 -8.39 -26.66 15.06
C THR A 57 -9.11 -25.53 15.80
N GLU A 58 -8.48 -24.36 15.93
CA GLU A 58 -9.00 -23.26 16.73
C GLU A 58 -9.45 -22.05 15.88
N PRO A 59 -10.43 -21.28 16.37
CA PRO A 59 -10.73 -19.98 15.78
C PRO A 59 -9.57 -19.00 16.01
N ILE A 60 -9.41 -18.05 15.09
CA ILE A 60 -8.27 -17.11 15.02
C ILE A 60 -7.92 -16.42 16.35
N ASP A 61 -8.90 -15.97 17.12
CA ASP A 61 -8.64 -15.29 18.39
C ASP A 61 -8.05 -16.22 19.46
N ARG A 62 -8.49 -17.48 19.49
CA ARG A 62 -7.92 -18.49 20.39
C ARG A 62 -6.54 -18.92 19.91
N ALA A 63 -6.39 -19.14 18.61
CA ALA A 63 -5.12 -19.49 17.99
C ALA A 63 -4.03 -18.46 18.30
N ASN A 64 -4.34 -17.17 18.18
CA ASN A 64 -3.40 -16.10 18.53
C ASN A 64 -2.97 -16.15 20.00
N LYS A 65 -3.92 -16.34 20.93
CA LYS A 65 -3.62 -16.42 22.37
C LYS A 65 -2.73 -17.62 22.68
N ASN A 66 -3.06 -18.78 22.12
CA ASN A 66 -2.39 -20.05 22.38
C ASN A 66 -1.00 -20.13 21.74
N ILE A 67 -0.87 -19.69 20.48
CA ILE A 67 0.43 -19.61 19.80
C ILE A 67 1.39 -18.70 20.56
N ARG A 68 0.93 -17.53 21.02
CA ARG A 68 1.79 -16.60 21.78
C ARG A 68 2.18 -17.10 23.17
N SER A 69 1.31 -17.85 23.85
CA SER A 69 1.60 -18.33 25.21
C SER A 69 2.48 -19.57 25.24
N VAL A 70 2.35 -20.46 24.24
CA VAL A 70 3.03 -21.75 24.23
C VAL A 70 4.35 -21.71 23.45
N THR A 71 4.42 -20.90 22.39
CA THR A 71 5.61 -20.80 21.53
C THR A 71 6.65 -19.89 22.17
N ARG A 72 7.83 -20.45 22.49
CA ARG A 72 8.91 -19.77 23.21
C ARG A 72 10.07 -19.40 22.31
N LEU A 73 10.62 -20.38 21.60
CA LEU A 73 11.84 -20.18 20.80
C LEU A 73 11.55 -19.33 19.58
N LEU A 74 10.49 -19.66 18.83
CA LEU A 74 10.15 -18.89 17.65
C LEU A 74 9.72 -17.46 18.01
N ASN A 75 9.14 -17.19 19.19
CA ASN A 75 8.82 -15.81 19.64
C ASN A 75 10.03 -15.03 20.20
N ASN A 76 11.20 -15.66 20.34
CA ASN A 76 12.39 -15.05 20.94
C ASN A 76 13.29 -14.44 19.86
N GLU A 77 13.31 -13.10 19.78
CA GLU A 77 14.15 -12.36 18.84
C GLU A 77 15.64 -12.63 18.99
N ALA A 78 16.16 -12.77 20.22
CA ALA A 78 17.57 -13.00 20.45
C ALA A 78 17.98 -14.39 19.92
N PHE A 79 17.14 -15.39 20.19
CA PHE A 79 17.32 -16.74 19.69
C PHE A 79 17.34 -16.80 18.15
N LEU A 80 16.41 -16.12 17.47
CA LEU A 80 16.40 -16.08 16.01
C LEU A 80 17.55 -15.28 15.40
N LYS A 81 18.07 -14.26 16.09
CA LYS A 81 19.27 -13.55 15.63
C LYS A 81 20.50 -14.46 15.65
N GLU A 82 20.61 -15.32 16.65
CA GLU A 82 21.73 -16.26 16.79
C GLU A 82 21.59 -17.50 15.90
N ASN A 83 20.37 -18.03 15.76
CA ASN A 83 20.11 -19.34 15.15
C ASN A 83 19.27 -19.29 13.87
N GLY A 84 18.96 -18.11 13.34
CA GLY A 84 17.93 -17.92 12.30
C GLY A 84 18.06 -18.79 11.06
N MET A 85 19.27 -18.94 10.52
CA MET A 85 19.50 -19.82 9.36
C MET A 85 19.19 -21.28 9.66
N LEU A 86 19.65 -21.78 10.82
CA LEU A 86 19.37 -23.15 11.23
C LEU A 86 17.88 -23.33 11.55
N VAL A 87 17.19 -22.32 12.07
CA VAL A 87 15.74 -22.37 12.27
C VAL A 87 15.02 -22.50 10.94
N VAL A 88 15.46 -21.81 9.90
CA VAL A 88 14.91 -21.98 8.55
C VAL A 88 15.14 -23.40 8.04
N ASP A 89 16.34 -23.96 8.18
CA ASP A 89 16.63 -25.36 7.81
C ASP A 89 15.70 -26.34 8.56
N ILE A 90 15.37 -26.06 9.83
CA ILE A 90 14.44 -26.88 10.61
C ILE A 90 12.99 -26.72 10.13
N ILE A 91 12.58 -25.54 9.67
CA ILE A 91 11.24 -25.31 9.09
C ILE A 91 11.12 -26.07 7.75
N GLU A 92 12.14 -26.05 6.91
CA GLU A 92 12.17 -26.82 5.66
C GLU A 92 12.15 -28.33 5.95
N LEU A 93 12.96 -28.79 6.91
CA LEU A 93 12.94 -30.19 7.35
C LEU A 93 11.55 -30.60 7.89
N PHE A 94 10.90 -29.73 8.66
CA PHE A 94 9.53 -29.98 9.13
C PHE A 94 8.57 -30.20 7.96
N ASP A 95 8.68 -29.37 6.92
CA ASP A 95 7.86 -29.50 5.73
C ASP A 95 8.10 -30.82 4.98
N GLU A 96 9.36 -31.21 4.80
CA GLU A 96 9.73 -32.51 4.21
C GLU A 96 9.10 -33.68 4.97
N ILE A 97 9.23 -33.69 6.30
CA ILE A 97 8.67 -34.76 7.15
C ILE A 97 7.13 -34.80 7.06
N GLU A 98 6.47 -33.63 7.07
CA GLU A 98 5.02 -33.55 6.95
C GLU A 98 4.53 -33.95 5.55
N GLY A 99 5.27 -33.57 4.51
CA GLY A 99 5.00 -33.91 3.11
C GLY A 99 5.08 -35.42 2.86
N ASP A 100 6.12 -36.08 3.35
CA ASP A 100 6.29 -37.55 3.26
C ASP A 100 5.15 -38.32 3.96
N GLN A 101 4.50 -37.69 4.94
CA GLN A 101 3.35 -38.24 5.66
C GLN A 101 1.99 -37.84 5.03
N GLY A 102 2.00 -37.26 3.83
CA GLY A 102 0.80 -36.91 3.06
C GLY A 102 0.13 -35.59 3.43
N ASN A 103 0.76 -34.76 4.26
CA ASN A 103 0.22 -33.45 4.67
C ASN A 103 0.66 -32.35 3.68
N LEU A 104 0.12 -32.39 2.46
CA LEU A 104 0.43 -31.46 1.35
C LEU A 104 0.05 -29.99 1.60
N LEU A 105 -0.57 -29.67 2.75
CA LEU A 105 -1.00 -28.31 3.13
C LEU A 105 -0.26 -27.80 4.37
N SER A 106 0.89 -28.38 4.70
CA SER A 106 1.76 -28.02 5.82
C SER A 106 2.04 -26.51 5.88
N TRP A 107 2.47 -25.93 4.75
CA TRP A 107 2.81 -24.51 4.64
C TRP A 107 1.63 -23.58 4.89
N LYS A 108 0.43 -23.94 4.43
CA LYS A 108 -0.74 -23.07 4.52
C LYS A 108 -1.03 -22.68 5.97
N TYR A 109 -1.14 -23.68 6.83
CA TYR A 109 -1.47 -23.48 8.24
C TYR A 109 -0.28 -22.94 9.03
N LEU A 110 0.93 -23.33 8.64
CA LEU A 110 2.14 -22.85 9.31
C LEU A 110 2.38 -21.35 9.08
N LEU A 111 2.29 -20.90 7.82
CA LEU A 111 2.43 -19.49 7.45
C LEU A 111 1.32 -18.62 8.07
N GLU A 112 0.09 -19.12 8.10
CA GLU A 112 -1.02 -18.47 8.81
C GLU A 112 -0.72 -18.34 10.31
N GLY A 113 -0.14 -19.38 10.91
CA GLY A 113 0.27 -19.39 12.31
C GLY A 113 1.41 -18.42 12.63
N PHE A 114 2.36 -18.24 11.71
CA PHE A 114 3.46 -17.29 11.88
C PHE A 114 2.99 -15.85 12.00
N ILE A 115 1.83 -15.48 11.44
CA ILE A 115 1.23 -14.14 11.60
C ILE A 115 1.09 -13.78 13.09
N HIS A 116 0.82 -14.76 13.95
CA HIS A 116 0.63 -14.56 15.38
C HIS A 116 1.93 -14.35 16.17
N LEU A 117 3.09 -14.67 15.59
CA LEU A 117 4.40 -14.56 16.25
C LEU A 117 4.89 -13.11 16.30
N SER A 118 5.63 -12.77 17.37
CA SER A 118 6.31 -11.47 17.49
C SER A 118 7.37 -11.27 16.41
N THR A 119 8.07 -12.35 16.08
CA THR A 119 9.24 -12.47 15.19
C THR A 119 8.92 -12.88 13.74
N ARG A 120 7.63 -12.81 13.38
CA ARG A 120 7.09 -13.23 12.08
C ARG A 120 7.87 -12.67 10.88
N SER A 121 8.38 -11.46 11.01
CA SER A 121 9.14 -10.72 10.00
C SER A 121 10.52 -11.34 9.76
N GLU A 122 11.20 -11.76 10.82
CA GLU A 122 12.51 -12.39 10.79
C GLU A 122 12.41 -13.78 10.16
N ILE A 123 11.39 -14.54 10.56
CA ILE A 123 11.13 -15.89 10.03
C ILE A 123 10.85 -15.85 8.54
N ILE A 124 9.88 -15.04 8.10
CA ILE A 124 9.49 -14.98 6.68
C ILE A 124 10.63 -14.45 5.80
N LYS A 125 11.43 -13.52 6.32
CA LYS A 125 12.61 -13.01 5.63
C LYS A 125 13.68 -14.10 5.45
N GLY A 126 13.92 -14.90 6.49
CA GLY A 126 14.84 -16.05 6.42
C GLY A 126 14.37 -17.10 5.42
N LEU A 127 13.07 -17.44 5.44
CA LEU A 127 12.46 -18.38 4.50
C LEU A 127 12.56 -17.89 3.05
N ALA A 128 12.24 -16.61 2.81
CA ALA A 128 12.37 -16.03 1.48
C ALA A 128 13.81 -16.13 0.98
N LYS A 129 14.79 -15.73 1.80
CA LYS A 129 16.20 -15.70 1.41
C LYS A 129 16.77 -17.07 1.01
N ASN A 130 16.30 -18.15 1.64
CA ASN A 130 16.87 -19.48 1.45
C ASN A 130 16.25 -20.23 0.25
N ASN A 131 15.02 -19.91 -0.15
CA ASN A 131 14.30 -20.66 -1.17
C ASN A 131 13.48 -19.75 -2.11
N GLU A 132 14.10 -19.34 -3.22
CA GLU A 132 13.46 -18.51 -4.25
C GLU A 132 12.28 -19.21 -4.93
N ILE A 133 12.33 -20.55 -5.06
CA ILE A 133 11.30 -21.32 -5.77
C ILE A 133 10.01 -21.32 -4.94
N THR A 134 10.12 -21.61 -3.65
CA THR A 134 8.97 -21.69 -2.73
C THR A 134 8.48 -20.31 -2.28
N TYR A 135 9.28 -19.26 -2.45
CA TYR A 135 8.89 -17.87 -2.16
C TYR A 135 7.53 -17.48 -2.77
N LYS A 136 7.28 -17.80 -4.05
CA LYS A 136 6.01 -17.46 -4.72
C LYS A 136 4.83 -18.17 -4.09
N GLU A 137 5.03 -19.43 -3.72
CA GLU A 137 4.01 -20.26 -3.06
C GLU A 137 3.69 -19.71 -1.67
N PHE A 138 4.70 -19.27 -0.91
CA PHE A 138 4.50 -18.61 0.39
C PHE A 138 3.64 -17.37 0.27
N ILE A 139 3.95 -16.50 -0.70
CA ILE A 139 3.17 -15.29 -0.94
C ILE A 139 1.72 -15.66 -1.29
N ASP A 140 1.50 -16.60 -2.21
CA ASP A 140 0.15 -16.99 -2.60
C ASP A 140 -0.65 -17.59 -1.42
N HIS A 141 0.00 -18.40 -0.58
CA HIS A 141 -0.62 -18.92 0.65
C HIS A 141 -0.98 -17.81 1.64
N LEU A 142 -0.07 -16.87 1.87
CA LEU A 142 -0.28 -15.70 2.73
C LEU A 142 -1.46 -14.83 2.22
N LEU A 143 -1.56 -14.62 0.91
CA LEU A 143 -2.67 -13.86 0.30
C LEU A 143 -4.03 -14.54 0.50
N HIS A 144 -4.09 -15.87 0.42
CA HIS A 144 -5.33 -16.61 0.66
C HIS A 144 -5.83 -16.53 2.11
N CYS A 145 -4.97 -16.20 3.07
CA CYS A 145 -5.36 -16.04 4.47
C CYS A 145 -6.08 -14.71 4.74
N VAL A 146 -5.86 -13.67 3.93
CA VAL A 146 -6.35 -12.29 4.18
C VAL A 146 -7.84 -12.23 4.51
N HIS A 147 -8.68 -12.94 3.75
CA HIS A 147 -10.14 -12.87 3.92
C HIS A 147 -10.65 -13.50 5.22
N ARG A 148 -9.83 -14.32 5.88
CA ARG A 148 -10.17 -14.97 7.15
C ARG A 148 -9.72 -14.14 8.35
N LEU A 149 -8.79 -13.21 8.15
CA LEU A 149 -8.14 -12.46 9.22
C LEU A 149 -8.95 -11.21 9.63
N ASP A 150 -8.97 -10.95 10.93
CA ASP A 150 -9.38 -9.64 11.46
C ASP A 150 -8.36 -8.56 11.03
N SER A 151 -8.83 -7.32 10.92
CA SER A 151 -8.09 -6.10 10.61
C SER A 151 -6.72 -5.97 11.28
N ARG A 152 -6.60 -6.41 12.55
CA ARG A 152 -5.35 -6.41 13.32
C ARG A 152 -4.28 -7.32 12.72
N TYR A 153 -4.67 -8.50 12.23
CA TYR A 153 -3.75 -9.46 11.62
C TYR A 153 -3.44 -9.11 10.16
N SER A 154 -4.29 -8.33 9.48
CA SER A 154 -4.01 -7.80 8.14
C SER A 154 -2.78 -6.89 8.11
N ILE A 155 -2.52 -6.15 9.20
CA ILE A 155 -1.30 -5.34 9.34
C ILE A 155 -0.07 -6.26 9.45
N GLN A 156 -0.14 -7.27 10.33
CA GLN A 156 0.95 -8.22 10.54
C GLN A 156 1.28 -9.01 9.27
N LEU A 157 0.26 -9.42 8.54
CA LEU A 157 0.39 -10.07 7.24
C LEU A 157 1.03 -9.13 6.20
N SER A 158 0.61 -7.87 6.17
CA SER A 158 1.22 -6.87 5.28
C SER A 158 2.71 -6.68 5.55
N GLU A 159 3.11 -6.68 6.83
CA GLU A 159 4.51 -6.61 7.23
C GLU A 159 5.29 -7.84 6.78
N MET A 160 4.74 -9.04 6.99
CA MET A 160 5.39 -10.28 6.58
C MET A 160 5.61 -10.34 5.06
N ILE A 161 4.57 -10.06 4.28
CA ILE A 161 4.66 -10.05 2.82
C ILE A 161 5.68 -8.99 2.36
N TYR A 162 5.67 -7.81 2.98
CA TYR A 162 6.66 -6.78 2.66
C TYR A 162 8.09 -7.22 2.97
N LYS A 163 8.32 -7.91 4.09
CA LYS A 163 9.64 -8.45 4.46
C LYS A 163 10.12 -9.55 3.52
N ALA A 164 9.21 -10.37 3.01
CA ALA A 164 9.52 -11.34 1.99
C ALA A 164 9.94 -10.64 0.67
N ILE A 165 9.24 -9.56 0.28
CA ILE A 165 9.56 -8.76 -0.91
C ILE A 165 10.88 -8.00 -0.80
N GLU A 166 11.32 -7.63 0.42
CA GLU A 166 12.64 -7.01 0.62
C GLU A 166 13.78 -7.88 0.07
N GLU A 167 13.64 -9.22 0.09
CA GLU A 167 14.65 -10.15 -0.42
C GLU A 167 14.60 -10.30 -1.96
N TYR A 168 13.42 -10.14 -2.58
CA TYR A 168 13.26 -10.18 -4.04
C TYR A 168 12.43 -9.00 -4.58
N PRO A 169 13.01 -7.79 -4.63
CA PRO A 169 12.31 -6.57 -5.04
C PRO A 169 11.67 -6.62 -6.43
N GLU A 170 12.20 -7.43 -7.35
CA GLU A 170 11.70 -7.62 -8.71
C GLU A 170 10.26 -8.17 -8.75
N TYR A 171 9.83 -8.91 -7.72
CA TYR A 171 8.46 -9.42 -7.63
C TYR A 171 7.46 -8.38 -7.10
N ALA A 172 7.91 -7.24 -6.59
CA ALA A 172 7.04 -6.20 -6.02
C ALA A 172 5.97 -5.72 -7.01
N PHE A 173 6.32 -5.61 -8.29
CA PHE A 173 5.38 -5.19 -9.33
C PHE A 173 4.24 -6.21 -9.52
N VAL A 174 4.60 -7.49 -9.64
CA VAL A 174 3.64 -8.59 -9.83
C VAL A 174 2.75 -8.75 -8.61
N LEU A 175 3.33 -8.71 -7.41
CA LEU A 175 2.57 -8.78 -6.17
C LEU A 175 1.59 -7.61 -6.03
N ARG A 176 2.04 -6.38 -6.31
CA ARG A 176 1.17 -5.21 -6.24
C ARG A 176 -0.03 -5.36 -7.19
N PHE A 177 0.18 -5.92 -8.38
CA PHE A 177 -0.90 -6.20 -9.32
C PHE A 177 -1.88 -7.24 -8.76
N LYS A 178 -1.39 -8.39 -8.26
CA LYS A 178 -2.23 -9.41 -7.58
C LYS A 178 -3.05 -8.81 -6.44
N LEU A 179 -2.43 -8.02 -5.56
CA LEU A 179 -3.10 -7.34 -4.45
C LEU A 179 -4.21 -6.38 -4.93
N ALA A 180 -3.95 -5.64 -6.01
CA ALA A 180 -4.93 -4.71 -6.59
C ALA A 180 -6.10 -5.44 -7.28
N GLU A 181 -5.84 -6.55 -7.98
CA GLU A 181 -6.89 -7.40 -8.55
C GLU A 181 -7.78 -8.00 -7.46
N MET A 182 -7.16 -8.50 -6.40
CA MET A 182 -7.85 -9.04 -5.23
C MET A 182 -8.50 -7.96 -4.35
N ARG A 183 -8.14 -6.68 -4.55
CA ARG A 183 -8.61 -5.50 -3.78
C ARG A 183 -8.36 -5.63 -2.27
N ILE A 184 -7.19 -6.11 -1.89
CA ILE A 184 -6.78 -6.36 -0.51
C ILE A 184 -5.51 -5.59 -0.16
N LEU A 185 -5.29 -5.39 1.15
CA LEU A 185 -4.09 -4.76 1.72
C LEU A 185 -3.69 -3.45 1.01
N PRO A 186 -4.59 -2.45 0.93
CA PRO A 186 -4.35 -1.20 0.20
C PRO A 186 -3.11 -0.44 0.69
N ASP A 187 -2.79 -0.53 1.98
CA ASP A 187 -1.56 0.06 2.56
C ASP A 187 -0.28 -0.58 2.01
N LEU A 188 -0.29 -1.90 1.86
CA LEU A 188 0.85 -2.63 1.28
C LEU A 188 1.03 -2.25 -0.18
N ILE A 189 -0.06 -2.16 -0.96
CA ILE A 189 -0.03 -1.69 -2.34
C ILE A 189 0.62 -0.30 -2.43
N THR A 190 0.20 0.63 -1.58
CA THR A 190 0.76 1.99 -1.54
C THR A 190 2.25 1.96 -1.21
N ARG A 191 2.65 1.16 -0.21
CA ARG A 191 4.05 1.00 0.18
C ARG A 191 4.90 0.40 -0.95
N LEU A 192 4.45 -0.67 -1.59
CA LEU A 192 5.15 -1.31 -2.71
C LEU A 192 5.28 -0.36 -3.91
N THR A 193 4.22 0.40 -4.18
CA THR A 193 4.20 1.39 -5.28
C THR A 193 5.28 2.44 -5.07
N VAL A 194 5.44 2.97 -3.86
CA VAL A 194 6.42 4.02 -3.60
C VAL A 194 7.83 3.48 -3.38
N VAL A 195 8.01 2.27 -2.83
CA VAL A 195 9.36 1.77 -2.56
C VAL A 195 9.99 1.16 -3.81
N TYR A 196 9.26 0.32 -4.54
CA TYR A 196 9.83 -0.54 -5.58
C TYR A 196 9.33 -0.23 -6.99
N CYS A 197 8.09 0.24 -7.14
CA CYS A 197 7.50 0.46 -8.46
C CYS A 197 7.83 1.85 -9.02
N ARG A 198 7.94 1.95 -10.35
CA ARG A 198 8.27 3.21 -11.05
C ARG A 198 7.07 3.83 -11.78
N ASP A 199 6.01 3.07 -11.99
CA ASP A 199 4.78 3.43 -12.70
C ASP A 199 3.73 4.07 -11.78
N THR A 200 4.17 4.93 -10.85
CA THR A 200 3.28 5.53 -9.84
C THR A 200 2.12 6.29 -10.48
N VAL A 201 2.39 7.02 -11.58
CA VAL A 201 1.39 7.85 -12.25
C VAL A 201 0.34 7.00 -12.95
N GLU A 202 0.77 5.99 -13.71
CA GLU A 202 -0.09 5.07 -14.46
C GLU A 202 -0.97 4.28 -13.49
N PHE A 203 -0.37 3.74 -12.43
CA PHE A 203 -1.07 2.97 -11.42
C PHE A 203 -2.17 3.79 -10.72
N LEU A 204 -1.83 4.98 -10.21
CA LEU A 204 -2.81 5.83 -9.54
C LEU A 204 -3.93 6.25 -10.49
N ASN A 205 -3.61 6.59 -11.74
CA ASN A 205 -4.63 6.92 -12.72
C ASN A 205 -5.57 5.75 -13.00
N GLY A 206 -5.05 4.52 -13.08
CA GLY A 206 -5.85 3.29 -13.21
C GLY A 206 -6.79 3.08 -12.03
N ILE A 207 -6.27 3.23 -10.80
CA ILE A 207 -7.08 3.13 -9.58
C ILE A 207 -8.20 4.18 -9.56
N PHE A 208 -7.86 5.47 -9.76
CA PHE A 208 -8.81 6.57 -9.68
C PHE A 208 -9.83 6.61 -10.82
N TYR A 209 -9.59 5.90 -11.93
CA TYR A 209 -10.57 5.75 -13.00
C TYR A 209 -11.67 4.73 -12.65
N THR A 210 -11.37 3.79 -11.74
CA THR A 210 -12.32 2.77 -11.28
C THR A 210 -13.02 3.16 -9.98
N ASN A 211 -13.98 2.34 -9.52
CA ASN A 211 -14.53 2.49 -8.17
C ASN A 211 -13.43 2.22 -7.13
N SER A 212 -12.82 3.29 -6.63
CA SER A 212 -11.61 3.28 -5.81
C SER A 212 -11.87 3.12 -4.32
N THR A 213 -13.12 2.93 -3.86
CA THR A 213 -13.48 2.90 -2.43
C THR A 213 -12.63 1.92 -1.62
N TRP A 214 -12.34 0.74 -2.18
CA TRP A 214 -11.47 -0.27 -1.55
C TRP A 214 -10.03 0.24 -1.35
N PHE A 215 -9.51 1.06 -2.27
CA PHE A 215 -8.18 1.64 -2.20
C PHE A 215 -8.16 2.90 -1.33
N LEU A 216 -9.29 3.60 -1.20
CA LEU A 216 -9.42 4.78 -0.34
C LEU A 216 -9.45 4.42 1.15
N ALA A 217 -9.75 3.16 1.50
CA ALA A 217 -9.69 2.62 2.85
C ALA A 217 -8.23 2.39 3.33
N GLN A 218 -7.40 3.43 3.24
CA GLN A 218 -6.01 3.44 3.72
C GLN A 218 -5.96 3.69 5.22
N SER A 219 -4.96 3.13 5.90
CA SER A 219 -4.66 3.54 7.27
C SER A 219 -3.98 4.91 7.30
N VAL A 220 -4.03 5.55 8.49
CA VAL A 220 -3.35 6.82 8.75
C VAL A 220 -1.84 6.74 8.46
N ASN A 221 -1.25 5.55 8.65
CA ASN A 221 0.18 5.32 8.43
C ASN A 221 0.59 5.39 6.95
N SER A 222 -0.36 5.27 6.02
CA SER A 222 -0.09 5.36 4.58
C SER A 222 0.16 6.79 4.09
N GLY A 223 -0.18 7.82 4.90
CA GLY A 223 0.00 9.22 4.55
C GLY A 223 1.43 9.58 4.11
N GLN A 224 2.44 9.03 4.79
CA GLN A 224 3.86 9.26 4.43
C GLN A 224 4.22 8.75 3.03
N TYR A 225 3.57 7.67 2.57
CA TYR A 225 3.83 7.10 1.25
C TYR A 225 3.19 7.98 0.17
N PHE A 226 1.99 8.49 0.40
CA PHE A 226 1.36 9.47 -0.50
C PHE A 226 2.16 10.77 -0.60
N VAL A 227 2.75 11.25 0.51
CA VAL A 227 3.67 12.41 0.47
C VAL A 227 4.89 12.11 -0.42
N LYS A 228 5.49 10.93 -0.30
CA LYS A 228 6.62 10.52 -1.15
C LYS A 228 6.21 10.41 -2.63
N MET A 229 5.06 9.83 -2.93
CA MET A 229 4.51 9.76 -4.30
C MET A 229 4.26 11.16 -4.87
N LYS A 230 3.62 12.05 -4.09
CA LYS A 230 3.39 13.44 -4.45
C LYS A 230 4.69 14.14 -4.81
N ASN A 231 5.72 14.01 -3.99
CA ASN A 231 7.02 14.65 -4.23
C ASN A 231 7.67 14.16 -5.54
N ARG A 232 7.57 12.85 -5.86
CA ARG A 232 8.07 12.31 -7.14
C ARG A 232 7.29 12.85 -8.34
N ILE A 233 5.96 12.90 -8.22
CA ILE A 233 5.08 13.44 -9.27
C ILE A 233 5.40 14.93 -9.49
N MET A 234 5.54 15.71 -8.41
CA MET A 234 5.89 17.13 -8.49
C MET A 234 7.26 17.36 -9.13
N ALA A 235 8.27 16.57 -8.76
CA ALA A 235 9.59 16.65 -9.39
C ALA A 235 9.52 16.36 -10.90
N SER A 236 8.71 15.38 -11.32
CA SER A 236 8.47 15.09 -12.72
C SER A 236 7.77 16.24 -13.45
N ILE A 237 6.79 16.89 -12.83
CA ILE A 237 6.11 18.06 -13.40
C ILE A 237 7.10 19.23 -13.53
N GLU A 238 7.86 19.53 -12.49
CA GLU A 238 8.82 20.63 -12.47
C GLU A 238 9.91 20.46 -13.53
N SER A 239 10.49 19.26 -13.66
CA SER A 239 11.46 18.95 -14.71
C SER A 239 10.89 19.22 -16.11
N ASN A 240 9.62 18.86 -16.36
CA ASN A 240 8.95 19.14 -17.63
C ASN A 240 8.63 20.63 -17.85
N VAL A 241 8.35 21.40 -16.78
CA VAL A 241 8.12 22.85 -16.87
C VAL A 241 9.39 23.60 -17.28
N GLN A 242 10.55 23.12 -16.83
CA GLN A 242 11.87 23.68 -17.12
C GLN A 242 12.38 23.28 -18.51
N SER A 243 11.89 22.19 -19.09
CA SER A 243 12.22 21.77 -20.46
C SER A 243 11.76 22.78 -21.52
N GLU A 244 12.55 22.93 -22.60
CA GLU A 244 12.19 23.73 -23.78
C GLU A 244 10.99 23.12 -24.52
N GLN A 245 10.93 21.79 -24.58
CA GLN A 245 9.79 21.04 -25.13
C GLN A 245 9.10 20.26 -24.01
N MET A 246 7.96 20.78 -23.55
CA MET A 246 7.16 20.16 -22.51
C MET A 246 6.34 18.99 -23.08
N ASN A 247 6.49 17.79 -22.52
CA ASN A 247 5.62 16.66 -22.83
C ASN A 247 4.25 16.86 -22.15
N THR A 248 3.34 17.52 -22.84
CA THR A 248 1.99 17.88 -22.35
C THR A 248 1.18 16.67 -21.90
N VAL A 249 1.36 15.52 -22.57
CA VAL A 249 0.66 14.28 -22.23
C VAL A 249 1.16 13.75 -20.88
N ALA A 250 2.47 13.56 -20.73
CA ALA A 250 3.06 13.08 -19.48
C ALA A 250 2.71 13.98 -18.30
N VAL A 251 2.81 15.31 -18.47
CA VAL A 251 2.42 16.27 -17.43
C VAL A 251 0.94 16.19 -17.11
N SER A 252 0.06 15.96 -18.09
CA SER A 252 -1.38 15.81 -17.85
C SER A 252 -1.68 14.58 -16.99
N PHE A 253 -1.04 13.44 -17.26
CA PHE A 253 -1.21 12.22 -16.46
C PHE A 253 -0.67 12.40 -15.05
N ALA A 254 0.51 13.01 -14.91
CA ALA A 254 1.12 13.32 -13.63
C ALA A 254 0.23 14.25 -12.78
N LEU A 255 -0.31 15.30 -13.40
CA LEU A 255 -1.18 16.25 -12.74
C LEU A 255 -2.52 15.63 -12.32
N ARG A 256 -3.10 14.76 -13.17
CA ARG A 256 -4.31 14.02 -12.79
C ARG A 256 -4.06 13.12 -11.57
N ALA A 257 -2.93 12.40 -11.54
CA ALA A 257 -2.55 11.58 -10.38
C ALA A 257 -2.32 12.44 -9.12
N LEU A 258 -1.66 13.59 -9.27
CA LEU A 258 -1.45 14.56 -8.18
C LEU A 258 -2.79 15.02 -7.59
N ILE A 259 -3.74 15.42 -8.44
CA ILE A 259 -5.07 15.85 -8.03
C ILE A 259 -5.77 14.76 -7.23
N GLY A 260 -5.70 13.50 -7.69
CA GLY A 260 -6.26 12.37 -6.95
C GLY A 260 -5.63 12.20 -5.57
N ILE A 261 -4.30 12.31 -5.46
CA ILE A 261 -3.61 12.24 -4.15
C ILE A 261 -4.09 13.36 -3.21
N VAL A 262 -4.12 14.60 -3.70
CA VAL A 262 -4.49 15.75 -2.88
C VAL A 262 -5.95 15.68 -2.45
N ALA A 263 -6.85 15.37 -3.38
CA ALA A 263 -8.28 15.37 -3.10
C ALA A 263 -8.70 14.19 -2.21
N TYR A 264 -8.27 12.96 -2.52
CA TYR A 264 -8.71 11.79 -1.77
C TYR A 264 -8.04 11.65 -0.41
N PHE A 265 -6.75 12.01 -0.29
CA PHE A 265 -5.97 11.78 0.92
C PHE A 265 -5.63 13.06 1.69
N GLY A 266 -6.10 14.23 1.22
CA GLY A 266 -5.89 15.51 1.91
C GLY A 266 -4.43 15.95 2.00
N ILE A 267 -3.55 15.41 1.14
CA ILE A 267 -2.13 15.73 1.17
C ILE A 267 -1.91 17.14 0.62
N LYS A 268 -1.38 18.04 1.46
CA LYS A 268 -1.16 19.42 1.07
C LYS A 268 0.06 19.60 0.16
N LEU A 269 -0.08 20.53 -0.77
CA LEU A 269 0.98 21.14 -1.56
C LEU A 269 1.80 22.10 -0.69
N LYS A 270 3.11 22.16 -0.97
CA LYS A 270 4.03 23.16 -0.41
C LYS A 270 3.93 24.46 -1.21
N GLU A 271 4.41 25.56 -0.64
CA GLU A 271 4.36 26.86 -1.31
C GLU A 271 5.11 26.90 -2.65
N ASP A 272 6.24 26.21 -2.75
CA ASP A 272 7.02 26.09 -3.99
C ASP A 272 6.26 25.26 -5.04
N GLU A 273 5.59 24.19 -4.62
CA GLU A 273 4.78 23.34 -5.50
C GLU A 273 3.58 24.10 -6.05
N VAL A 274 2.94 24.94 -5.22
CA VAL A 274 1.88 25.87 -5.64
C VAL A 274 2.42 26.87 -6.66
N ALA A 275 3.59 27.45 -6.42
CA ALA A 275 4.22 28.39 -7.36
C ALA A 275 4.53 27.74 -8.72
N VAL A 276 5.03 26.50 -8.72
CA VAL A 276 5.27 25.73 -9.96
C VAL A 276 3.96 25.51 -10.72
N CYS A 277 2.87 25.17 -10.03
CA CYS A 277 1.56 24.98 -10.67
C CYS A 277 1.01 26.28 -11.28
N ILE A 278 1.11 27.41 -10.57
CA ILE A 278 0.68 28.73 -11.10
C ILE A 278 1.52 29.12 -12.31
N LYS A 279 2.84 28.93 -12.25
CA LYS A 279 3.76 29.20 -13.38
C LYS A 279 3.42 28.34 -14.60
N LEU A 280 3.16 27.05 -14.39
CA LEU A 280 2.75 26.14 -15.46
C LEU A 280 1.42 26.58 -16.08
N LEU A 281 0.44 27.01 -15.27
CA LEU A 281 -0.85 27.50 -15.75
C LEU A 281 -0.69 28.74 -16.64
N GLY A 282 0.21 29.67 -16.31
CA GLY A 282 0.47 30.86 -17.12
C GLY A 282 1.27 30.59 -18.41
N LYS A 283 2.00 29.48 -18.51
CA LYS A 283 2.85 29.13 -19.67
C LYS A 283 2.15 28.18 -20.66
N THR A 284 1.27 27.32 -20.17
CA THR A 284 0.70 26.24 -20.99
C THR A 284 -0.22 26.76 -22.09
N ARG A 285 -0.16 26.11 -23.26
CA ARG A 285 -1.12 26.30 -24.37
C ARG A 285 -2.03 25.09 -24.58
N SER A 286 -1.95 24.10 -23.70
CA SER A 286 -2.77 22.89 -23.78
C SER A 286 -4.06 23.09 -22.98
N GLU A 287 -5.20 22.99 -23.65
CA GLU A 287 -6.53 23.04 -23.03
C GLU A 287 -6.66 22.02 -21.88
N ARG A 288 -6.20 20.78 -22.11
CA ARG A 288 -6.23 19.71 -21.10
C ARG A 288 -5.48 20.09 -19.82
N LEU A 289 -4.29 20.68 -19.96
CA LEU A 289 -3.50 21.13 -18.81
C LEU A 289 -4.18 22.28 -18.08
N VAL A 290 -4.76 23.24 -18.80
CA VAL A 290 -5.55 24.33 -18.20
C VAL A 290 -6.68 23.75 -17.35
N LYS A 291 -7.48 22.84 -17.92
CA LYS A 291 -8.59 22.20 -17.21
C LYS A 291 -8.14 21.50 -15.93
N LEU A 292 -7.09 20.68 -16.02
CA LEU A 292 -6.56 19.94 -14.86
C LEU A 292 -5.98 20.87 -13.78
N LEU A 293 -5.24 21.91 -14.17
CA LEU A 293 -4.67 22.87 -13.21
C LEU A 293 -5.77 23.67 -12.50
N LEU A 294 -6.81 24.08 -13.22
CA LEU A 294 -7.98 24.72 -12.60
C LEU A 294 -8.68 23.80 -11.62
N CYS A 295 -8.86 22.51 -11.95
CA CYS A 295 -9.37 21.53 -11.00
C CYS A 295 -8.49 21.44 -9.74
N LEU A 296 -7.16 21.37 -9.88
CA LEU A 296 -6.25 21.34 -8.73
C LEU A 296 -6.39 22.59 -7.86
N ILE A 297 -6.45 23.78 -8.48
CA ILE A 297 -6.60 25.06 -7.79
C ILE A 297 -7.91 25.11 -7.01
N LEU A 298 -9.02 24.71 -7.64
CA LEU A 298 -10.34 24.72 -6.99
C LEU A 298 -10.42 23.73 -5.83
N LEU A 299 -9.83 22.54 -5.98
CA LEU A 299 -9.77 21.52 -4.93
C LEU A 299 -8.86 21.90 -3.76
N SER A 300 -7.83 22.72 -4.02
CA SER A 300 -6.80 23.13 -3.06
C SER A 300 -6.79 24.64 -2.80
N ALA A 301 -7.98 25.25 -2.87
CA ALA A 301 -8.14 26.71 -2.86
C ALA A 301 -7.42 27.39 -1.69
N ASP A 302 -7.46 26.80 -0.49
CA ASP A 302 -6.82 27.31 0.73
C ASP A 302 -5.30 27.52 0.58
N GLN A 303 -4.66 26.72 -0.27
CA GLN A 303 -3.22 26.78 -0.52
C GLN A 303 -2.89 27.77 -1.63
N PHE A 304 -3.69 27.79 -2.70
CA PHE A 304 -3.49 28.70 -3.84
C PHE A 304 -3.82 30.16 -3.52
N LEU A 305 -4.81 30.41 -2.66
CA LEU A 305 -5.19 31.76 -2.24
C LEU A 305 -4.09 32.48 -1.44
N ARG A 306 -3.11 31.75 -0.88
CA ARG A 306 -1.92 32.38 -0.27
C ARG A 306 -1.06 33.14 -1.28
N LYS A 307 -1.16 32.79 -2.57
CA LYS A 307 -0.51 33.48 -3.69
C LYS A 307 -1.55 34.17 -4.59
N GLN A 308 -2.57 34.77 -3.98
CA GLN A 308 -3.71 35.38 -4.68
C GLN A 308 -3.29 36.35 -5.79
N ASN A 309 -2.28 37.19 -5.58
CA ASN A 309 -1.84 38.18 -6.58
C ASN A 309 -1.33 37.51 -7.87
N ASP A 310 -0.44 36.52 -7.74
CA ASP A 310 0.10 35.78 -8.88
C ASP A 310 -1.00 34.99 -9.60
N LEU A 311 -1.87 34.33 -8.81
CA LEU A 311 -3.01 33.59 -9.33
C LEU A 311 -4.00 34.49 -10.08
N SER A 312 -4.33 35.67 -9.54
CA SER A 312 -5.25 36.64 -10.15
C SER A 312 -4.74 37.09 -11.52
N LYS A 313 -3.43 37.34 -11.62
CA LYS A 313 -2.78 37.75 -12.86
C LYS A 313 -2.90 36.67 -13.94
N VAL A 314 -2.59 35.42 -13.59
CA VAL A 314 -2.68 34.28 -14.51
C VAL A 314 -4.13 33.99 -14.90
N LEU A 315 -5.07 34.01 -13.95
CA LEU A 315 -6.49 33.80 -14.25
C LEU A 315 -7.07 34.90 -15.15
N SER A 316 -6.70 36.16 -14.93
CA SER A 316 -7.12 37.28 -15.80
C SER A 316 -6.62 37.11 -17.24
N GLN A 317 -5.38 36.62 -17.41
CA GLN A 317 -4.83 36.30 -18.73
C GLN A 317 -5.57 35.13 -19.38
N LEU A 318 -5.93 34.09 -18.61
CA LEU A 318 -6.67 32.95 -19.12
C LEU A 318 -8.10 33.29 -19.55
N LEU A 319 -8.78 34.16 -18.81
CA LEU A 319 -10.12 34.65 -19.17
C LEU A 319 -10.14 35.40 -20.51
N GLN A 320 -9.00 35.95 -20.91
CA GLN A 320 -8.80 36.63 -22.19
C GLN A 320 -8.22 35.70 -23.27
N SER A 321 -7.91 34.45 -22.92
CA SER A 321 -7.29 33.50 -23.83
C SER A 321 -8.33 32.59 -24.48
N GLU A 322 -8.11 32.22 -25.74
CA GLU A 322 -8.93 31.26 -26.48
C GLU A 322 -8.50 29.80 -26.23
N ILE A 323 -7.67 29.54 -25.21
CA ILE A 323 -7.10 28.20 -24.96
C ILE A 323 -8.16 27.25 -24.40
N SER A 324 -9.05 27.75 -23.54
CA SER A 324 -10.09 26.93 -22.92
C SER A 324 -11.29 27.79 -22.51
N GLU A 325 -12.49 27.25 -22.67
CA GLU A 325 -13.73 27.87 -22.20
C GLU A 325 -13.96 27.69 -20.68
N MET A 326 -13.27 26.74 -20.05
CA MET A 326 -13.49 26.38 -18.65
C MET A 326 -13.35 27.56 -17.66
N PRO A 327 -12.34 28.47 -17.77
CA PRO A 327 -12.26 29.65 -16.91
C PRO A 327 -13.51 30.54 -16.96
N LEU A 328 -14.07 30.75 -18.16
CA LEU A 328 -15.27 31.56 -18.37
C LEU A 328 -16.51 30.86 -17.80
N LEU A 329 -16.64 29.55 -18.02
CA LEU A 329 -17.73 28.76 -17.42
C LEU A 329 -17.69 28.80 -15.89
N ILE A 330 -16.50 28.64 -15.29
CA ILE A 330 -16.30 28.78 -13.84
C ILE A 330 -16.74 30.18 -13.38
N LEU A 331 -16.34 31.24 -14.08
CA LEU A 331 -16.72 32.61 -13.76
C LEU A 331 -18.25 32.79 -13.78
N VAL A 332 -18.91 32.32 -14.83
CA VAL A 332 -20.38 32.39 -14.95
C VAL A 332 -21.05 31.64 -13.82
N TYR A 333 -20.66 30.39 -13.55
CA TYR A 333 -21.24 29.62 -12.45
C TYR A 333 -21.03 30.28 -11.09
N PHE A 334 -19.86 30.88 -10.87
CA PHE A 334 -19.59 31.65 -9.67
C PHE A 334 -20.39 32.96 -9.61
N GLN A 335 -20.70 33.62 -10.72
CA GLN A 335 -21.59 34.79 -10.75
C GLN A 335 -23.05 34.42 -10.47
N THR A 336 -23.52 33.26 -10.94
CA THR A 336 -24.90 32.78 -10.74
C THR A 336 -25.09 31.90 -9.50
N ASP A 337 -24.12 31.87 -8.58
CA ASP A 337 -24.14 31.04 -7.35
C ASP A 337 -24.36 29.53 -7.61
N ALA A 338 -23.98 29.06 -8.80
CA ALA A 338 -24.12 27.70 -9.30
C ALA A 338 -22.92 26.81 -8.90
N ILE A 339 -22.66 26.70 -7.59
CA ILE A 339 -21.49 25.95 -7.05
C ILE A 339 -21.54 24.46 -7.43
N GLN A 340 -22.72 23.86 -7.46
CA GLN A 340 -22.88 22.44 -7.81
C GLN A 340 -22.37 22.15 -9.23
N GLN A 341 -22.60 23.06 -10.16
CA GLN A 341 -22.16 22.95 -11.55
C GLN A 341 -20.63 22.99 -11.66
N VAL A 342 -19.97 23.76 -10.79
CA VAL A 342 -18.50 23.75 -10.66
C VAL A 342 -18.02 22.40 -10.14
N GLU A 343 -18.69 21.84 -9.13
CA GLU A 343 -18.36 20.51 -8.62
C GLU A 343 -18.50 19.42 -9.69
N ASP A 344 -19.63 19.42 -10.42
CA ASP A 344 -19.92 18.42 -11.45
C ASP A 344 -18.95 18.54 -12.63
N MET A 345 -18.58 19.77 -12.99
CA MET A 345 -17.54 20.03 -13.99
C MET A 345 -16.18 19.49 -13.54
N ILE A 346 -15.76 19.68 -12.29
CA ILE A 346 -14.51 19.12 -11.76
C ILE A 346 -14.52 17.59 -11.85
N ARG A 347 -15.59 16.94 -11.37
CA ARG A 347 -15.71 15.46 -11.41
C ARG A 347 -15.70 14.94 -12.85
N SER A 348 -16.36 15.65 -13.76
CA SER A 348 -16.39 15.32 -15.20
C SER A 348 -15.00 15.41 -15.84
N VAL A 349 -14.30 16.54 -15.68
CA VAL A 349 -12.95 16.75 -16.22
C VAL A 349 -11.96 15.72 -15.71
N LEU A 350 -12.02 15.39 -14.42
CA LEU A 350 -11.12 14.41 -13.81
C LEU A 350 -11.52 12.97 -14.11
N SER A 351 -12.79 12.72 -14.44
CA SER A 351 -13.40 11.39 -14.40
C SER A 351 -13.08 10.69 -13.07
N MET A 352 -13.34 11.41 -11.97
CA MET A 352 -13.10 10.93 -10.59
C MET A 352 -14.23 11.40 -9.67
N GLN A 353 -14.59 10.58 -8.70
CA GLN A 353 -15.54 10.92 -7.64
C GLN A 353 -14.81 11.54 -6.45
N VAL A 354 -14.14 12.68 -6.67
CA VAL A 354 -13.33 13.35 -5.64
C VAL A 354 -14.21 14.11 -4.65
N PRO A 355 -13.83 14.16 -3.35
CA PRO A 355 -14.43 15.08 -2.40
C PRO A 355 -14.00 16.52 -2.71
N ILE A 356 -14.94 17.48 -2.66
CA ILE A 356 -14.70 18.88 -3.03
C ILE A 356 -14.96 19.80 -1.84
N PRO A 357 -13.94 20.52 -1.32
CA PRO A 357 -14.11 21.42 -0.17
C PRO A 357 -14.91 22.68 -0.52
N LYS A 358 -16.16 22.77 -0.07
CA LYS A 358 -17.06 23.90 -0.36
C LYS A 358 -16.56 25.26 0.13
N LEU A 359 -15.95 25.31 1.32
CA LEU A 359 -15.39 26.55 1.87
C LEU A 359 -14.33 27.15 0.95
N GLY A 360 -13.46 26.31 0.38
CA GLY A 360 -12.46 26.74 -0.60
C GLY A 360 -13.09 27.31 -1.87
N LEU A 361 -14.17 26.70 -2.35
CA LEU A 361 -14.91 27.20 -3.52
C LEU A 361 -15.54 28.57 -3.28
N PHE A 362 -16.11 28.82 -2.10
CA PHE A 362 -16.67 30.14 -1.77
C PHE A 362 -15.61 31.25 -1.75
N GLU A 363 -14.40 30.96 -1.26
CA GLU A 363 -13.31 31.94 -1.33
C GLU A 363 -12.81 32.15 -2.77
N MET A 364 -12.73 31.07 -3.56
CA MET A 364 -12.42 31.19 -4.99
C MET A 364 -13.50 31.96 -5.76
N GLN A 365 -14.77 31.83 -5.39
CA GLN A 365 -15.88 32.59 -5.97
C GLN A 365 -15.67 34.10 -5.79
N LYS A 366 -15.26 34.54 -4.58
CA LYS A 366 -14.92 35.95 -4.32
C LYS A 366 -13.77 36.42 -5.22
N LEU A 367 -12.73 35.61 -5.35
CA LEU A 367 -11.59 35.89 -6.22
C LEU A 367 -12.05 36.07 -7.68
N PHE A 368 -12.75 35.09 -8.24
CA PHE A 368 -13.22 35.13 -9.63
C PHE A 368 -14.13 36.33 -9.90
N ARG A 369 -15.04 36.67 -8.97
CA ARG A 369 -15.89 37.86 -9.09
C ARG A 369 -15.11 39.17 -9.08
N SER A 370 -13.93 39.21 -8.47
CA SER A 370 -13.04 40.38 -8.48
C SER A 370 -12.23 40.53 -9.77
N LEU A 371 -12.11 39.45 -10.56
CA LEU A 371 -11.43 39.49 -11.86
C LEU A 371 -12.33 40.27 -12.83
N LYS A 372 -11.83 41.39 -13.34
CA LYS A 372 -12.53 42.14 -14.38
C LYS A 372 -12.31 41.40 -15.72
N PRO A 373 -13.35 40.83 -16.35
CA PRO A 373 -13.24 40.54 -17.77
C PRO A 373 -12.98 41.88 -18.47
N ALA A 374 -11.95 41.95 -19.32
CA ALA A 374 -11.73 43.16 -20.10
C ALA A 374 -13.04 43.47 -20.83
N ALA A 375 -13.51 44.71 -20.71
CA ALA A 375 -14.69 45.17 -21.42
C ALA A 375 -14.54 44.75 -22.87
N ALA A 376 -15.48 43.96 -23.38
CA ALA A 376 -15.63 43.78 -24.81
C ALA A 376 -15.65 45.20 -25.39
N THR A 377 -14.61 45.58 -26.11
CA THR A 377 -14.65 46.75 -26.97
C THR A 377 -15.85 46.56 -27.85
N ALA A 378 -16.91 47.30 -27.55
CA ALA A 378 -18.09 47.41 -28.36
C ALA A 378 -17.61 47.87 -29.74
N VAL A 379 -17.55 46.93 -30.68
CA VAL A 379 -17.50 47.26 -32.09
C VAL A 379 -18.92 47.68 -32.43
N VAL A 380 -19.07 49.00 -32.58
CA VAL A 380 -20.28 49.68 -33.06
C VAL A 380 -20.67 49.17 -34.44
#